data_AF-A0A9K3KFY4-F1
#
_entry.id   AF-A0A9K3KFY4-F1
#
_cell.length_a   1.000
_cell.length_b   1.000
_cell.length_c   1.000
_cell.angle_alpha   90.00
_cell.angle_beta   90.00
_cell.angle_gamma   90.00
#
_symmetry.space_group_name_H-M   'P 1'
#
loop_
_entity.id
_entity.type
_entity.pdbx_description
1 polymer ?
#
loop_
_entity_poly.entity_id
_entity_poly.type
_entity_poly.pdbx_seq_one_letter_code
_entity_poly.pdbx_strand_id
1 'polypeptide(L)'
;MTIAAPQTDTPLDDQTQDPLNDENDDPENFDDDVQLAKQSFETIGEDGDYDMESLLPSNVPNMNGSAIDKGLPNPDTTSSMTPLEIHMQTNIENDNSASFCCGQIKPYILGNVQIIFPEFFHTSGWGVLGPHWFGPACVWLILVGASHLCIKAIYRRNLGVGSIVICYLFLALCTYRLSDVSLRDPGIVLDKEIPAHVPPDRVNQYRFCDRCQVWQPPDGVHCPECNVCVAGYDHHCVWMGTCIGKRNYRQFVLFNMSWLYYIIYLFFWILTFGPLFVKPR
;
A
#
# COMPACT_ATOMS: atom_id res chain seq x y z
N MET A 1 59.56 -28.07 5.96
CA MET A 1 59.21 -29.49 5.76
C MET A 1 57.78 -29.66 6.26
N THR A 2 56.75 -29.41 5.44
CA THR A 2 56.22 -30.25 4.34
C THR A 2 55.26 -31.33 4.86
N ILE A 3 53.96 -31.00 4.71
CA ILE A 3 52.85 -31.82 4.16
C ILE A 3 52.31 -33.05 4.94
N ALA A 4 51.00 -33.01 5.22
CA ALA A 4 49.94 -34.01 4.93
C ALA A 4 49.03 -34.40 6.13
N ALA A 5 47.74 -34.07 6.00
CA ALA A 5 46.61 -34.97 6.31
C ALA A 5 46.31 -35.81 5.03
N PRO A 6 45.38 -36.82 4.93
CA PRO A 6 44.10 -36.99 5.66
C PRO A 6 43.58 -38.47 5.83
N GLN A 7 42.27 -38.61 6.16
CA GLN A 7 41.31 -39.74 5.96
C GLN A 7 41.11 -40.73 7.11
N THR A 8 39.98 -40.70 7.86
CA THR A 8 38.57 -41.18 7.63
C THR A 8 38.42 -42.70 7.70
N ASP A 9 37.51 -43.17 8.57
CA ASP A 9 36.48 -44.18 8.27
C ASP A 9 35.65 -44.53 9.54
N THR A 10 34.38 -44.13 9.54
CA THR A 10 33.32 -44.74 10.37
C THR A 10 32.11 -45.01 9.44
N PRO A 11 31.49 -46.21 9.45
CA PRO A 11 30.41 -46.53 8.52
C PRO A 11 29.05 -45.97 8.96
N LEU A 12 28.27 -45.61 7.95
CA LEU A 12 26.84 -45.28 7.99
C LEU A 12 25.98 -46.43 8.52
N ASP A 13 24.90 -46.09 9.21
CA ASP A 13 23.60 -46.69 8.92
C ASP A 13 22.52 -45.59 8.98
N ASP A 14 21.82 -45.45 7.86
CA ASP A 14 20.85 -44.42 7.48
C ASP A 14 19.50 -45.11 7.33
N GLN A 15 18.52 -44.78 8.18
CA GLN A 15 17.08 -44.89 7.86
C GLN A 15 16.26 -43.99 8.78
N THR A 16 15.80 -42.85 8.26
CA THR A 16 14.38 -42.41 8.38
C THR A 16 14.08 -41.40 7.28
N GLN A 17 13.28 -41.82 6.32
CA GLN A 17 12.68 -40.99 5.27
C GLN A 17 11.59 -40.09 5.87
N ASP A 18 11.58 -38.82 5.47
CA ASP A 18 10.46 -37.89 5.65
C ASP A 18 10.00 -37.44 4.26
N PRO A 19 8.72 -37.62 3.87
CA PRO A 19 8.24 -37.21 2.56
C PRO A 19 7.54 -35.85 2.65
N LEU A 20 7.95 -34.93 1.77
CA LEU A 20 7.17 -33.87 1.09
C LEU A 20 8.05 -32.62 0.90
N ASN A 21 8.98 -32.72 -0.04
CA ASN A 21 9.35 -31.59 -0.89
C ASN A 21 8.22 -31.40 -1.91
N ASP A 22 7.65 -30.19 -1.95
CA ASP A 22 7.03 -29.67 -3.18
C ASP A 22 7.70 -28.31 -3.45
N GLU A 23 8.92 -28.39 -3.98
CA GLU A 23 9.57 -27.28 -4.68
C GLU A 23 9.00 -27.24 -6.09
N ASN A 24 8.17 -26.25 -6.40
CA ASN A 24 7.87 -25.79 -7.76
C ASN A 24 7.43 -24.31 -7.71
N ASP A 25 8.31 -23.42 -7.28
CA ASP A 25 8.21 -21.98 -7.58
C ASP A 25 9.20 -21.68 -8.72
N ASP A 26 8.76 -21.92 -9.96
CA ASP A 26 9.48 -21.50 -11.15
C ASP A 26 9.38 -19.97 -11.32
N PRO A 27 10.50 -19.23 -11.36
CA PRO A 27 10.50 -17.77 -11.44
C PRO A 27 10.22 -17.23 -12.85
N GLU A 28 9.98 -18.09 -13.85
CA GLU A 28 9.82 -17.70 -15.25
C GLU A 28 8.41 -17.20 -15.60
N ASN A 29 7.40 -17.36 -14.73
CA ASN A 29 6.01 -17.05 -15.07
C ASN A 29 5.52 -15.65 -14.63
N PHE A 30 6.32 -14.89 -13.86
CA PHE A 30 5.94 -13.55 -13.42
C PHE A 30 6.01 -12.51 -14.56
N ASP A 31 6.97 -12.67 -15.46
CA ASP A 31 7.13 -11.76 -16.61
C ASP A 31 6.06 -12.00 -17.68
N ASP A 32 5.56 -13.23 -17.82
CA ASP A 32 4.52 -13.61 -18.80
C ASP A 32 3.15 -13.05 -18.42
N ASP A 33 2.78 -13.07 -17.12
CA ASP A 33 1.54 -12.47 -16.63
C ASP A 33 1.55 -10.93 -16.77
N VAL A 34 2.72 -10.30 -16.61
CA VAL A 34 2.91 -8.86 -16.82
C VAL A 34 2.88 -8.49 -18.32
N GLN A 35 3.37 -9.37 -19.20
CA GLN A 35 3.29 -9.19 -20.66
C GLN A 35 1.84 -9.36 -21.18
N LEU A 36 1.09 -10.33 -20.64
CA LEU A 36 -0.31 -10.56 -20.97
C LEU A 36 -1.18 -9.35 -20.58
N ALA A 37 -0.91 -8.77 -19.40
CA ALA A 37 -1.57 -7.56 -18.94
C ALA A 37 -1.25 -6.34 -19.83
N LYS A 38 -0.01 -6.22 -20.33
CA LYS A 38 0.39 -5.14 -21.25
C LYS A 38 -0.25 -5.27 -22.64
N GLN A 39 -0.33 -6.48 -23.20
CA GLN A 39 -1.01 -6.73 -24.48
C GLN A 39 -2.53 -6.44 -24.42
N SER A 40 -3.16 -6.70 -23.26
CA SER A 40 -4.57 -6.36 -23.06
C SER A 40 -4.84 -4.85 -23.04
N PHE A 41 -3.83 -4.03 -22.76
CA PHE A 41 -3.95 -2.56 -22.69
C PHE A 41 -3.65 -1.86 -24.02
N GLU A 42 -2.85 -2.45 -24.91
CA GLU A 42 -2.50 -1.87 -26.23
C GLU A 42 -3.60 -2.02 -27.31
N THR A 43 -4.69 -2.77 -27.03
CA THR A 43 -5.79 -2.97 -28.00
C THR A 43 -6.91 -1.93 -27.87
N ILE A 44 -6.74 -0.91 -27.01
CA ILE A 44 -7.72 0.17 -26.86
C ILE A 44 -7.13 1.45 -27.48
N GLY A 45 -7.09 1.46 -28.82
CA GLY A 45 -6.76 2.62 -29.64
C GLY A 45 -7.89 2.90 -30.62
N GLU A 46 -8.50 4.08 -30.44
CA GLU A 46 -9.15 4.98 -31.40
C GLU A 46 -10.09 4.43 -32.50
N ASP A 47 -11.29 5.03 -32.52
CA ASP A 47 -12.30 5.10 -33.57
C ASP A 47 -13.24 3.90 -33.83
N GLY A 48 -14.55 4.15 -33.75
CA GLY A 48 -15.56 3.34 -34.43
C GLY A 48 -16.86 3.12 -33.67
N ASP A 49 -17.85 3.96 -33.97
CA ASP A 49 -19.29 3.71 -33.83
C ASP A 49 -19.67 2.28 -34.26
N TYR A 50 -20.28 1.46 -33.38
CA TYR A 50 -20.94 0.21 -33.80
C TYR A 50 -22.14 -0.19 -32.92
N ASP A 51 -23.20 -0.52 -33.66
CA ASP A 51 -24.56 -0.86 -33.28
C ASP A 51 -24.74 -2.08 -32.36
N MET A 52 -25.83 -1.99 -31.61
CA MET A 52 -26.29 -2.86 -30.53
C MET A 52 -27.30 -3.92 -31.02
N GLU A 53 -26.95 -4.96 -31.80
CA GLU A 53 -27.95 -6.03 -32.08
C GLU A 53 -27.48 -7.38 -32.66
N SER A 54 -26.35 -7.98 -32.26
CA SER A 54 -25.96 -9.28 -32.90
C SER A 54 -25.25 -10.37 -32.08
N LEU A 55 -25.17 -10.32 -30.75
CA LEU A 55 -24.53 -11.40 -29.97
C LEU A 55 -25.37 -11.92 -28.80
N LEU A 56 -26.63 -12.28 -29.06
CA LEU A 56 -27.39 -13.20 -28.20
C LEU A 56 -27.25 -14.64 -28.72
N PRO A 57 -26.59 -15.57 -28.02
CA PRO A 57 -26.88 -16.98 -28.20
C PRO A 57 -28.20 -17.31 -27.49
N SER A 58 -29.17 -17.68 -28.32
CA SER A 58 -30.41 -18.34 -27.97
C SER A 58 -30.14 -19.71 -27.33
N ASN A 59 -30.02 -19.75 -26.00
CA ASN A 59 -30.32 -20.92 -25.15
C ASN A 59 -30.17 -20.53 -23.67
N VAL A 60 -31.20 -19.87 -23.13
CA VAL A 60 -31.37 -19.72 -21.67
C VAL A 60 -32.39 -20.76 -21.23
N PRO A 61 -32.02 -21.79 -20.43
CA PRO A 61 -32.99 -22.61 -19.74
C PRO A 61 -33.74 -21.74 -18.73
N ASN A 62 -35.06 -21.69 -18.86
CA ASN A 62 -35.96 -21.10 -17.89
C ASN A 62 -35.85 -21.88 -16.56
N MET A 63 -35.26 -21.27 -15.53
CA MET A 63 -35.38 -21.74 -14.15
C MET A 63 -35.93 -20.63 -13.28
N ASN A 64 -37.26 -20.65 -13.16
CA ASN A 64 -37.96 -20.15 -12.00
C ASN A 64 -37.46 -20.86 -10.73
N GLY A 65 -37.13 -20.05 -9.71
CA GLY A 65 -37.13 -20.37 -8.28
C GLY A 65 -36.86 -21.81 -7.85
N SER A 66 -35.62 -22.11 -7.49
CA SER A 66 -35.31 -23.07 -6.44
C SER A 66 -34.03 -22.63 -5.74
N ALA A 67 -34.15 -22.42 -4.42
CA ALA A 67 -33.05 -22.11 -3.53
C ALA A 67 -31.92 -23.14 -3.70
N ILE A 68 -30.70 -22.65 -3.98
CA ILE A 68 -29.49 -23.43 -3.76
C ILE A 68 -29.08 -23.14 -2.32
N ASP A 69 -29.56 -24.02 -1.45
CA ASP A 69 -29.06 -24.27 -0.11
C ASP A 69 -27.59 -24.68 -0.20
N LYS A 70 -26.70 -23.69 -0.13
CA LYS A 70 -25.36 -23.89 0.41
C LYS A 70 -25.45 -23.47 1.86
N GLY A 71 -25.56 -24.48 2.72
CA GLY A 71 -25.84 -24.35 4.15
C GLY A 71 -25.11 -23.19 4.81
N LEU A 72 -25.88 -22.16 5.13
CA LEU A 72 -25.58 -21.27 6.23
C LEU A 72 -25.60 -22.12 7.52
N PRO A 73 -24.67 -21.97 8.47
CA PRO A 73 -24.82 -22.61 9.76
C PRO A 73 -26.05 -22.03 10.44
N ASN A 74 -26.93 -22.95 10.87
CA ASN A 74 -28.13 -22.68 11.64
C ASN A 74 -27.75 -21.95 12.95
N PRO A 75 -28.45 -20.89 13.39
CA PRO A 75 -28.09 -20.14 14.61
C PRO A 75 -28.32 -20.89 15.93
N ASP A 76 -28.74 -22.16 15.91
CA ASP A 76 -29.13 -22.94 17.10
C ASP A 76 -28.21 -24.13 17.41
N THR A 77 -26.88 -23.97 17.36
CA THR A 77 -25.94 -24.98 17.91
C THR A 77 -24.81 -24.33 18.70
N THR A 78 -25.13 -23.86 19.91
CA THR A 78 -24.14 -23.67 20.98
C THR A 78 -23.83 -25.01 21.64
N SER A 79 -23.15 -25.93 20.94
CA SER A 79 -22.44 -27.03 21.61
C SER A 79 -21.37 -27.64 20.72
N SER A 80 -20.12 -27.60 21.21
CA SER A 80 -18.88 -28.18 20.66
C SER A 80 -18.09 -27.35 19.65
N MET A 81 -17.62 -26.17 20.08
CA MET A 81 -16.40 -25.57 19.51
C MET A 81 -15.17 -26.09 20.28
N THR A 82 -14.09 -26.38 19.56
CA THR A 82 -12.82 -26.75 20.21
C THR A 82 -12.20 -25.54 20.92
N PRO A 83 -11.40 -25.72 22.00
CA PRO A 83 -10.76 -24.59 22.69
C PRO A 83 -9.88 -23.72 21.78
N LEU A 84 -9.39 -24.26 20.66
CA LEU A 84 -8.57 -23.55 19.67
C LEU A 84 -9.42 -22.66 18.74
N GLU A 85 -10.58 -23.16 18.29
CA GLU A 85 -11.53 -22.38 17.48
C GLU A 85 -12.15 -21.24 18.29
N ILE A 86 -12.44 -21.47 19.57
CA ILE A 86 -12.89 -20.43 20.51
C ILE A 86 -11.81 -19.35 20.65
N HIS A 87 -10.52 -19.73 20.75
CA HIS A 87 -9.44 -18.77 20.89
C HIS A 87 -9.19 -17.96 19.61
N MET A 88 -9.46 -18.54 18.43
CA MET A 88 -9.30 -17.88 17.13
C MET A 88 -10.45 -16.94 16.81
N GLN A 89 -11.70 -17.33 17.09
CA GLN A 89 -12.88 -16.46 16.95
C GLN A 89 -12.86 -15.31 17.97
N THR A 90 -12.43 -15.55 19.21
CA THR A 90 -12.30 -14.48 20.21
C THR A 90 -11.18 -13.50 19.86
N ASN A 91 -10.10 -13.92 19.21
CA ASN A 91 -9.08 -12.98 18.71
C ASN A 91 -9.60 -12.16 17.50
N ILE A 92 -10.38 -12.75 16.59
CA ILE A 92 -10.91 -12.06 15.40
C ILE A 92 -12.03 -11.05 15.76
N GLU A 93 -12.87 -11.36 16.76
CA GLU A 93 -13.86 -10.40 17.28
C GLU A 93 -13.22 -9.29 18.13
N ASN A 94 -12.12 -9.59 18.85
CA ASN A 94 -11.40 -8.59 19.62
C ASN A 94 -10.55 -7.63 18.76
N ASP A 95 -10.05 -8.06 17.60
CA ASP A 95 -9.24 -7.20 16.71
C ASP A 95 -10.09 -6.29 15.80
N ASN A 96 -11.32 -6.67 15.46
CA ASN A 96 -12.18 -5.91 14.54
C ASN A 96 -13.31 -5.12 15.22
N SER A 97 -13.53 -5.31 16.52
CA SER A 97 -14.50 -4.48 17.24
C SER A 97 -13.82 -3.18 17.67
N ALA A 98 -14.02 -2.12 16.88
CA ALA A 98 -13.97 -0.77 17.42
C ALA A 98 -14.88 -0.76 18.67
N SER A 99 -14.28 -0.85 19.86
CA SER A 99 -15.00 -0.90 21.13
C SER A 99 -15.73 0.43 21.31
N PHE A 100 -16.98 0.48 20.86
CA PHE A 100 -17.95 1.56 21.09
C PHE A 100 -18.28 1.64 22.57
N CYS A 101 -17.41 2.29 23.35
CA CYS A 101 -17.72 2.65 24.72
C CYS A 101 -17.74 4.17 24.81
N CYS A 102 -18.92 4.74 25.13
CA CYS A 102 -19.14 6.17 25.36
C CYS A 102 -19.18 7.11 24.13
N GLY A 103 -19.52 6.60 22.94
CA GLY A 103 -19.77 7.44 21.75
C GLY A 103 -18.52 8.01 21.07
N GLN A 104 -17.32 7.60 21.49
CA GLN A 104 -16.07 7.92 20.81
C GLN A 104 -15.49 6.67 20.14
N ILE A 105 -15.20 6.77 18.84
CA ILE A 105 -14.50 5.71 18.11
C ILE A 105 -13.02 5.76 18.53
N LYS A 106 -12.56 4.74 19.25
CA LYS A 106 -11.16 4.65 19.70
C LYS A 106 -10.22 4.33 18.53
N PRO A 107 -8.94 4.75 18.60
CA PRO A 107 -7.92 4.30 17.66
C PRO A 107 -7.92 2.77 17.54
N TYR A 108 -7.78 2.27 16.32
CA TYR A 108 -7.78 0.83 16.03
C TYR A 108 -6.69 0.49 15.00
N ILE A 109 -6.42 -0.80 14.85
CA ILE A 109 -5.36 -1.33 14.00
C ILE A 109 -6.00 -2.14 12.88
N LEU A 110 -5.49 -2.00 11.66
CA LEU A 110 -5.84 -2.77 10.48
C LEU A 110 -4.56 -3.40 9.93
N GLY A 111 -4.37 -4.70 10.14
CA GLY A 111 -3.10 -5.34 9.83
C GLY A 111 -1.96 -4.67 10.61
N ASN A 112 -0.99 -4.09 9.91
CA ASN A 112 0.12 -3.33 10.49
C ASN A 112 -0.08 -1.80 10.39
N VAL A 113 -1.29 -1.34 10.08
CA VAL A 113 -1.66 0.07 9.94
C VAL A 113 -2.46 0.52 11.16
N GLN A 114 -2.12 1.66 11.74
CA GLN A 114 -2.83 2.25 12.87
C GLN A 114 -3.68 3.44 12.43
N ILE A 115 -4.95 3.46 12.83
CA ILE A 115 -5.87 4.58 12.62
C ILE A 115 -5.93 5.41 13.91
N ILE A 116 -5.30 6.58 13.89
CA ILE A 116 -5.11 7.43 15.09
C ILE A 116 -6.31 8.36 15.33
N PHE A 117 -6.97 8.79 14.25
CA PHE A 117 -8.11 9.72 14.31
C PHE A 117 -9.33 9.11 13.60
N PRO A 118 -10.04 8.15 14.19
CA PRO A 118 -11.10 7.41 13.49
C PRO A 118 -12.23 8.29 12.95
N GLU A 119 -12.74 9.25 13.73
CA GLU A 119 -13.80 10.17 13.26
C GLU A 119 -13.36 10.98 12.03
N PHE A 120 -12.10 11.42 12.02
CA PHE A 120 -11.53 12.16 10.91
C PHE A 120 -11.19 11.25 9.73
N PHE A 121 -10.79 10.01 9.98
CA PHE A 121 -10.52 9.00 8.96
C PHE A 121 -11.77 8.65 8.17
N HIS A 122 -12.89 8.37 8.84
CA HIS A 122 -14.14 8.01 8.16
C HIS A 122 -14.72 9.16 7.32
N THR A 123 -14.45 10.42 7.68
CA THR A 123 -14.97 11.59 6.98
C THR A 123 -14.04 12.12 5.88
N SER A 124 -12.72 12.10 6.11
CA SER A 124 -11.73 12.75 5.24
C SER A 124 -10.65 11.81 4.69
N GLY A 125 -10.58 10.57 5.19
CA GLY A 125 -9.52 9.62 4.87
C GLY A 125 -8.16 9.97 5.47
N TRP A 126 -8.11 10.78 6.53
CA TRP A 126 -6.87 11.16 7.22
C TRP A 126 -6.70 10.46 8.56
N GLY A 127 -5.45 10.31 9.01
CA GLY A 127 -5.12 9.74 10.31
C GLY A 127 -4.62 8.30 10.24
N VAL A 128 -4.09 7.90 9.08
CA VAL A 128 -3.44 6.62 8.84
C VAL A 128 -1.98 6.70 9.27
N LEU A 129 -1.48 5.70 9.98
CA LEU A 129 -0.07 5.54 10.28
C LEU A 129 0.34 4.12 9.93
N GLY A 130 1.11 3.95 8.85
CA GLY A 130 1.58 2.63 8.45
C GLY A 130 2.82 2.17 9.23
N PRO A 131 3.32 0.96 8.93
CA PRO A 131 4.34 0.28 9.73
C PRO A 131 5.71 0.99 9.74
N HIS A 132 6.01 1.83 8.73
CA HIS A 132 7.28 2.55 8.64
C HIS A 132 7.13 4.06 8.87
N TRP A 133 6.44 4.44 9.95
CA TRP A 133 6.27 5.84 10.34
C TRP A 133 7.58 6.64 10.48
N PHE A 134 8.71 5.96 10.71
CA PHE A 134 10.02 6.60 10.79
C PHE A 134 10.50 7.16 9.44
N GLY A 135 10.06 6.59 8.31
CA GLY A 135 10.44 7.04 6.98
C GLY A 135 10.07 8.50 6.71
N PRO A 136 8.80 8.91 6.84
CA PRO A 136 8.42 10.31 6.65
C PRO A 136 9.07 11.24 7.69
N ALA A 137 9.34 10.76 8.90
CA ALA A 137 10.11 11.52 9.88
C ALA A 137 11.55 11.77 9.39
N CYS A 138 12.22 10.76 8.83
CA CYS A 138 13.55 10.92 8.22
C CYS A 138 13.53 11.91 7.05
N VAL A 139 12.56 11.81 6.14
CA VAL A 139 12.41 12.75 5.01
C VAL A 139 12.21 14.17 5.52
N TRP A 140 11.36 14.36 6.54
CA TRP A 140 11.12 15.66 7.15
C TRP A 140 12.38 16.27 7.78
N LEU A 141 13.18 15.46 8.50
CA LEU A 141 14.45 15.91 9.08
C LEU A 141 15.46 16.33 8.01
N ILE A 142 15.54 15.61 6.89
CA ILE A 142 16.39 15.97 5.75
C ILE A 142 15.95 17.32 5.16
N LEU A 143 14.64 17.51 4.93
CA LEU A 143 14.08 18.76 4.43
C LEU A 143 14.43 19.93 5.35
N VAL A 144 14.13 19.83 6.65
CA VAL A 144 14.40 20.88 7.64
C VAL A 144 15.90 21.17 7.75
N GLY A 145 16.74 20.13 7.78
CA GLY A 145 18.20 20.27 7.86
C GLY A 145 18.78 21.00 6.65
N ALA A 146 18.42 20.59 5.44
CA ALA A 146 18.85 21.23 4.20
C ALA A 146 18.37 22.70 4.14
N SER A 147 17.10 22.96 4.49
CA SER A 147 16.55 24.32 4.57
C SER A 147 17.33 25.19 5.56
N HIS A 148 17.64 24.67 6.75
CA HIS A 148 18.37 25.42 7.78
C HIS A 148 19.76 25.83 7.31
N LEU A 149 20.50 24.90 6.67
CA LEU A 149 21.82 25.20 6.12
C LEU A 149 21.75 26.27 5.03
N CYS A 150 20.77 26.18 4.13
CA CYS A 150 20.54 27.18 3.08
C CYS A 150 20.20 28.56 3.68
N ILE A 151 19.25 28.64 4.59
CA ILE A 151 18.83 29.89 5.25
C ILE A 151 20.00 30.52 6.00
N LYS A 152 20.80 29.73 6.73
CA LYS A 152 22.01 30.22 7.42
C LYS A 152 23.05 30.75 6.42
N ALA A 153 23.17 30.16 5.24
CA ALA A 153 24.03 30.67 4.18
C ALA A 153 23.52 32.01 3.62
N ILE A 154 22.22 32.12 3.33
CA ILE A 154 21.58 33.35 2.85
C ILE A 154 21.71 34.48 3.87
N TYR A 155 21.39 34.20 5.14
CA TYR A 155 21.43 35.17 6.24
C TYR A 155 22.84 35.74 6.46
N ARG A 156 23.86 34.87 6.54
CA ARG A 156 25.27 35.29 6.75
C ARG A 156 25.79 36.23 5.65
N ARG A 157 25.17 36.22 4.47
CA ARG A 157 25.59 37.03 3.32
C ARG A 157 24.70 38.24 3.08
N ASN A 158 23.69 38.46 3.94
CA ASN A 158 22.74 39.57 3.83
C ASN A 158 22.04 39.65 2.45
N LEU A 159 21.81 38.51 1.80
CA LEU A 159 21.33 38.41 0.41
C LEU A 159 19.80 38.60 0.25
N GLY A 160 19.16 39.24 1.22
CA GLY A 160 17.75 39.63 1.17
C GLY A 160 16.80 38.71 1.96
N VAL A 161 15.94 39.35 2.76
CA VAL A 161 14.90 38.70 3.58
C VAL A 161 13.90 37.92 2.73
N GLY A 162 13.62 38.37 1.50
CA GLY A 162 12.66 37.71 0.60
C GLY A 162 13.02 36.25 0.30
N SER A 163 14.30 35.95 0.10
CA SER A 163 14.79 34.59 -0.17
C SER A 163 14.61 33.67 1.04
N ILE A 164 14.82 34.21 2.24
CA ILE A 164 14.57 33.49 3.50
C ILE A 164 13.07 33.17 3.63
N VAL A 165 12.19 34.13 3.33
CA VAL A 165 10.74 33.91 3.33
C VAL A 165 10.36 32.82 2.32
N ILE A 166 10.89 32.87 1.10
CA ILE A 166 10.63 31.85 0.07
C ILE A 166 11.09 30.46 0.54
N CYS A 167 12.27 30.34 1.16
CA CYS A 167 12.72 29.08 1.76
C CYS A 167 11.71 28.52 2.77
N TYR A 168 11.20 29.36 3.67
CA TYR A 168 10.22 28.92 4.67
C TYR A 168 8.87 28.54 4.03
N LEU A 169 8.44 29.24 2.98
CA LEU A 169 7.22 28.89 2.24
C LEU A 169 7.36 27.52 1.55
N PHE A 170 8.48 27.25 0.89
CA PHE A 170 8.74 25.93 0.30
C PHE A 170 8.83 24.84 1.35
N LEU A 171 9.52 25.09 2.47
CA LEU A 171 9.61 24.13 3.58
C LEU A 171 8.24 23.82 4.16
N ALA A 172 7.40 24.84 4.39
CA ALA A 172 6.04 24.66 4.88
C ALA A 172 5.18 23.87 3.90
N LEU A 173 5.25 24.19 2.60
CA LEU A 173 4.54 23.47 1.55
C LEU A 173 4.97 21.99 1.49
N CYS A 174 6.27 21.72 1.45
CA CYS A 174 6.80 20.35 1.39
C CYS A 174 6.43 19.55 2.65
N THR A 175 6.51 20.17 3.83
CA THR A 175 6.08 19.56 5.09
C THR A 175 4.60 19.21 5.06
N TYR A 176 3.75 20.14 4.62
CA TYR A 176 2.32 19.88 4.48
C TYR A 176 2.06 18.72 3.51
N ARG A 177 2.69 18.72 2.33
CA ARG A 177 2.50 17.66 1.32
C ARG A 177 3.00 16.30 1.78
N LEU A 178 4.13 16.26 2.50
CA LEU A 178 4.66 15.03 3.09
C LEU A 178 3.67 14.46 4.11
N SER A 179 3.16 15.28 5.03
CA SER A 179 2.16 14.86 5.99
C SER A 179 0.86 14.41 5.31
N ASP A 180 0.42 15.14 4.27
CA ASP A 180 -0.81 14.87 3.52
C ASP A 180 -0.76 13.52 2.77
N VAL A 181 0.37 13.13 2.20
CA VAL A 181 0.50 11.79 1.60
C VAL A 181 0.68 10.71 2.66
N SER A 182 1.48 10.96 3.70
CA SER A 182 1.86 9.94 4.70
C SER A 182 0.72 9.55 5.62
N LEU A 183 -0.20 10.48 5.90
CA LEU A 183 -1.32 10.27 6.84
C LEU A 183 -2.65 9.97 6.14
N ARG A 184 -2.67 9.92 4.81
CA ARG A 184 -3.87 9.73 4.02
C ARG A 184 -4.06 8.27 3.65
N ASP A 185 -5.31 7.85 3.68
CA ASP A 185 -5.79 6.55 3.24
C ASP A 185 -5.29 6.27 1.81
N PRO A 186 -4.52 5.18 1.60
CA PRO A 186 -4.11 4.77 0.27
C PRO A 186 -5.26 4.18 -0.55
N GLY A 187 -6.35 3.76 0.09
CA GLY A 187 -7.40 2.96 -0.53
C GLY A 187 -7.57 1.61 0.16
N ILE A 188 -7.51 1.56 1.49
CA ILE A 188 -7.66 0.29 2.22
C ILE A 188 -9.03 -0.33 1.91
N VAL A 189 -9.01 -1.59 1.49
CA VAL A 189 -10.21 -2.36 1.15
C VAL A 189 -10.68 -3.14 2.38
N LEU A 190 -11.91 -2.89 2.80
CA LEU A 190 -12.56 -3.52 3.95
C LEU A 190 -13.81 -4.33 3.58
N ASP A 191 -14.19 -4.35 2.31
CA ASP A 191 -15.43 -4.95 1.84
C ASP A 191 -15.36 -6.48 1.85
N LYS A 192 -16.21 -7.10 2.67
CA LYS A 192 -16.36 -8.57 2.76
C LYS A 192 -17.19 -9.17 1.63
N GLU A 193 -17.91 -8.33 0.90
CA GLU A 193 -18.75 -8.69 -0.24
C GLU A 193 -18.46 -7.75 -1.40
N ILE A 194 -18.73 -8.19 -2.63
CA ILE A 194 -18.59 -7.33 -3.80
C ILE A 194 -19.68 -6.24 -3.73
N PRO A 195 -19.32 -4.95 -3.80
CA PRO A 195 -20.30 -3.88 -3.64
C PRO A 195 -21.43 -3.97 -4.67
N ALA A 196 -22.69 -3.84 -4.23
CA ALA A 196 -23.87 -4.00 -5.09
C ALA A 196 -23.97 -3.02 -6.27
N HIS A 197 -23.21 -1.91 -6.24
CA HIS A 197 -23.15 -0.94 -7.33
C HIS A 197 -22.25 -1.37 -8.49
N VAL A 198 -21.49 -2.46 -8.34
CA VAL A 198 -20.62 -3.00 -9.38
C VAL A 198 -21.49 -3.67 -10.45
N PRO A 199 -21.35 -3.27 -11.74
CA PRO A 199 -22.06 -3.91 -12.84
C PRO A 199 -21.77 -5.42 -12.92
N PRO A 200 -22.75 -6.27 -13.28
CA PRO A 200 -22.58 -7.73 -13.31
C PRO A 200 -21.41 -8.21 -14.17
N ASP A 201 -21.10 -7.51 -15.25
CA ASP A 201 -19.96 -7.78 -16.15
C ASP A 201 -18.59 -7.59 -15.46
N ARG A 202 -18.53 -6.76 -14.41
CA ARG A 202 -17.29 -6.47 -13.67
C ARG A 202 -17.12 -7.28 -12.39
N VAL A 203 -18.16 -7.98 -11.94
CA VAL A 203 -18.11 -8.84 -10.74
C VAL A 203 -17.01 -9.90 -10.87
N ASN A 204 -16.86 -10.49 -12.06
CA ASN A 204 -15.86 -11.52 -12.34
C ASN A 204 -14.40 -11.01 -12.30
N GLN A 205 -14.19 -9.69 -12.24
CA GLN A 205 -12.85 -9.09 -12.15
C GLN A 205 -12.38 -8.91 -10.71
N TYR A 206 -13.27 -9.07 -9.72
CA TYR A 206 -12.91 -9.05 -8.31
C TYR A 206 -12.22 -10.36 -7.93
N ARG A 207 -11.20 -10.25 -7.08
CA ARG A 207 -10.45 -11.41 -6.56
C ARG A 207 -10.61 -11.48 -5.06
N PHE A 208 -10.83 -12.66 -4.50
CA PHE A 208 -10.85 -12.83 -3.06
C PHE A 208 -9.43 -12.90 -2.52
N CYS A 209 -9.14 -12.18 -1.43
CA CYS A 209 -7.85 -12.25 -0.74
C CYS A 209 -7.98 -13.11 0.51
N ASP A 210 -7.32 -14.27 0.53
CA ASP A 210 -7.37 -15.19 1.67
C ASP A 210 -6.71 -14.64 2.94
N ARG A 211 -5.75 -13.73 2.82
CA ARG A 211 -5.07 -13.15 3.98
C ARG A 211 -5.93 -12.13 4.72
N CYS A 212 -6.60 -11.25 3.96
CA CYS A 212 -7.43 -10.19 4.53
C CYS A 212 -8.91 -10.57 4.62
N GLN A 213 -9.34 -11.65 3.97
CA GLN A 213 -10.74 -12.10 3.90
C GLN A 213 -11.67 -11.02 3.33
N VAL A 214 -11.24 -10.37 2.24
CA VAL A 214 -11.96 -9.30 1.54
C VAL A 214 -11.94 -9.52 0.03
N TRP A 215 -12.92 -8.93 -0.67
CA TRP A 215 -12.93 -8.90 -2.14
C TRP A 215 -12.13 -7.71 -2.66
N GLN A 216 -10.99 -7.99 -3.29
CA GLN A 216 -10.16 -7.00 -3.95
C GLN A 216 -10.83 -6.52 -5.24
N PRO A 217 -10.90 -5.20 -5.48
CA PRO A 217 -11.25 -4.67 -6.79
C PRO A 217 -10.20 -5.10 -7.83
N PRO A 218 -10.47 -4.93 -9.15
CA PRO A 218 -9.59 -5.42 -10.21
C PRO A 218 -8.15 -4.89 -10.11
N ASP A 219 -8.01 -3.62 -9.70
CA ASP A 219 -6.77 -2.89 -9.46
C ASP A 219 -6.25 -3.02 -8.01
N GLY A 220 -6.87 -3.87 -7.20
CA GLY A 220 -6.53 -4.10 -5.80
C GLY A 220 -5.47 -5.17 -5.61
N VAL A 221 -4.51 -4.91 -4.71
CA VAL A 221 -3.42 -5.83 -4.36
C VAL A 221 -3.23 -5.85 -2.84
N HIS A 222 -2.83 -7.01 -2.31
CA HIS A 222 -2.46 -7.16 -0.90
C HIS A 222 -1.02 -6.69 -0.69
N CYS A 223 -0.81 -5.73 0.22
CA CYS A 223 0.52 -5.28 0.64
C CYS A 223 0.98 -6.12 1.84
N PRO A 224 2.05 -6.93 1.74
CA PRO A 224 2.56 -7.74 2.85
C PRO A 224 3.06 -6.91 4.03
N GLU A 225 3.68 -5.75 3.77
CA GLU A 225 4.26 -4.89 4.80
C GLU A 225 3.17 -4.26 5.68
N CYS A 226 2.15 -3.69 5.04
CA CYS A 226 1.00 -3.11 5.72
C CYS A 226 0.00 -4.17 6.20
N ASN A 227 0.05 -5.40 5.66
CA ASN A 227 -0.89 -6.48 5.88
C ASN A 227 -2.37 -6.09 5.62
N VAL A 228 -2.60 -5.36 4.53
CA VAL A 228 -3.93 -4.92 4.09
C VAL A 228 -4.03 -4.95 2.56
N CYS A 229 -5.25 -5.10 2.04
CA CYS A 229 -5.55 -4.90 0.62
C CYS A 229 -5.72 -3.41 0.32
N VAL A 230 -5.11 -2.93 -0.77
CA VAL A 230 -5.17 -1.54 -1.21
C VAL A 230 -5.71 -1.48 -2.64
N ALA A 231 -6.75 -0.68 -2.87
CA ALA A 231 -7.31 -0.43 -4.19
C ALA A 231 -6.41 0.49 -5.02
N GLY A 232 -6.24 0.17 -6.31
CA GLY A 232 -5.31 0.87 -7.20
C GLY A 232 -3.90 0.92 -6.63
N TYR A 233 -3.43 -0.20 -6.09
CA TYR A 233 -2.12 -0.31 -5.46
C TYR A 233 -1.02 0.02 -6.45
N ASP A 234 -0.10 0.90 -6.05
CA ASP A 234 1.11 1.23 -6.81
C ASP A 234 2.33 0.56 -6.15
N HIS A 235 2.67 0.98 -4.93
CA HIS A 235 3.74 0.37 -4.15
C HIS A 235 3.62 0.68 -2.65
N HIS A 236 4.34 -0.07 -1.83
CA HIS A 236 4.60 0.30 -0.44
C HIS A 236 5.79 1.27 -0.36
N CYS A 237 5.55 2.50 0.11
CA CYS A 237 6.60 3.51 0.18
C CYS A 237 7.11 3.68 1.61
N VAL A 238 8.28 3.12 1.90
CA VAL A 238 8.93 3.27 3.21
C VAL A 238 9.10 4.75 3.58
N TRP A 239 9.40 5.62 2.60
CA TRP A 239 9.59 7.06 2.82
C TRP A 239 8.32 7.82 3.17
N MET A 240 7.14 7.34 2.75
CA MET A 240 5.85 7.90 3.17
C MET A 240 5.26 7.14 4.36
N GLY A 241 5.87 6.01 4.74
CA GLY A 241 5.44 5.19 5.86
C GLY A 241 4.14 4.42 5.61
N THR A 242 3.61 4.43 4.38
CA THR A 242 2.33 3.84 3.99
C THR A 242 2.36 3.42 2.52
N CYS A 243 1.35 2.67 2.07
CA CYS A 243 1.17 2.37 0.67
C CYS A 243 0.84 3.63 -0.15
N ILE A 244 1.22 3.62 -1.42
CA ILE A 244 0.68 4.52 -2.42
C ILE A 244 -0.38 3.74 -3.19
N GLY A 245 -1.57 4.30 -3.26
CA GLY A 245 -2.70 3.70 -3.93
C GLY A 245 -3.70 4.74 -4.44
N LYS A 246 -4.86 4.28 -4.89
CA LYS A 246 -5.87 5.11 -5.58
C LYS A 246 -6.23 6.39 -4.84
N ARG A 247 -6.31 6.38 -3.50
CA ARG A 247 -6.81 7.51 -2.70
C ARG A 247 -5.74 8.51 -2.27
N ASN A 248 -4.44 8.18 -2.38
CA ASN A 248 -3.34 9.08 -2.04
C ASN A 248 -2.32 9.31 -3.17
N TYR A 249 -2.46 8.64 -4.33
CA TYR A 249 -1.55 8.76 -5.48
C TYR A 249 -1.39 10.22 -5.95
N ARG A 250 -2.49 10.99 -6.00
CA ARG A 250 -2.42 12.42 -6.38
C ARG A 250 -1.57 13.22 -5.39
N GLN A 251 -1.70 12.96 -4.10
CA GLN A 251 -0.93 13.65 -3.05
C GLN A 251 0.54 13.26 -3.12
N PHE A 252 0.84 12.00 -3.41
CA PHE A 252 2.21 11.53 -3.68
C PHE A 252 2.84 12.31 -4.84
N VAL A 253 2.15 12.45 -5.98
CA VAL A 253 2.66 13.23 -7.12
C VAL A 253 2.86 14.71 -6.74
N LEU A 254 1.91 15.32 -6.03
CA LEU A 254 2.03 16.72 -5.59
C LEU A 254 3.19 16.95 -4.61
N PHE A 255 3.46 15.98 -3.71
CA PHE A 255 4.63 16.00 -2.85
C PHE A 255 5.93 15.98 -3.66
N ASN A 256 6.06 15.02 -4.58
CA ASN A 256 7.24 14.89 -5.43
C ASN A 256 7.49 16.15 -6.26
N MET A 257 6.43 16.75 -6.83
CA MET A 257 6.55 18.01 -7.58
C MET A 257 6.98 19.18 -6.68
N SER A 258 6.38 19.30 -5.49
CA SER A 258 6.75 20.35 -4.53
C SER A 258 8.21 20.23 -4.10
N TRP A 259 8.67 18.99 -3.85
CA TRP A 259 10.05 18.70 -3.50
C TRP A 259 11.00 19.01 -4.66
N LEU A 260 10.66 18.61 -5.88
CA LEU A 260 11.44 18.90 -7.09
C LEU A 260 11.62 20.41 -7.28
N TYR A 261 10.54 21.20 -7.21
CA TYR A 261 10.62 22.66 -7.30
C TYR A 261 11.50 23.25 -6.20
N TYR A 262 11.44 22.69 -4.99
CA TYR A 262 12.28 23.15 -3.91
C TYR A 262 13.77 22.84 -4.15
N ILE A 263 14.10 21.64 -4.65
CA ILE A 263 15.47 21.29 -5.03
C ILE A 263 15.98 22.23 -6.13
N ILE A 264 15.17 22.50 -7.16
CA ILE A 264 15.53 23.43 -8.24
C ILE A 264 15.82 24.82 -7.68
N TYR A 265 14.99 25.31 -6.75
CA TYR A 265 15.21 26.60 -6.09
C TYR A 265 16.52 26.61 -5.30
N LEU A 266 16.81 25.57 -4.51
CA LEU A 266 18.05 25.45 -3.75
C LEU A 266 19.27 25.37 -4.67
N PHE A 267 19.16 24.62 -5.77
CA PHE A 267 20.23 24.46 -6.75
C PHE A 267 20.51 25.77 -7.49
N PHE A 268 19.46 26.49 -7.93
CA PHE A 268 19.60 27.84 -8.49
C PHE A 268 20.32 28.78 -7.51
N TRP A 269 19.93 28.75 -6.24
CA TRP A 269 20.61 29.50 -5.18
C TRP A 269 22.10 29.16 -5.07
N ILE A 270 22.41 27.87 -5.09
CA ILE A 270 23.79 27.37 -5.06
C ILE A 270 24.53 27.79 -6.33
N LEU A 271 23.94 27.83 -7.51
CA LEU A 271 24.67 28.23 -8.73
C LEU A 271 24.91 29.74 -8.81
N THR A 272 23.92 30.55 -8.47
CA THR A 272 24.02 32.02 -8.59
C THR A 272 24.92 32.61 -7.52
N PHE A 273 24.82 32.12 -6.28
CA PHE A 273 25.58 32.66 -5.16
C PHE A 273 26.74 31.74 -4.72
N GLY A 274 26.80 30.53 -5.28
CA GLY A 274 27.86 29.52 -5.15
C GLY A 274 29.27 30.01 -5.35
N PRO A 275 29.55 30.60 -6.52
CA PRO A 275 30.88 31.10 -6.85
C PRO A 275 31.38 32.20 -5.89
N LEU A 276 30.48 32.92 -5.21
CA LEU A 276 30.84 33.88 -4.15
C LEU A 276 31.34 33.20 -2.86
N PHE A 277 31.23 31.88 -2.77
CA PHE A 277 31.73 31.06 -1.65
C PHE A 277 33.18 30.60 -1.84
N VAL A 278 33.69 30.53 -3.08
CA VAL A 278 35.10 30.24 -3.34
C VAL A 278 35.86 31.56 -3.32
N LYS A 279 36.40 31.93 -2.16
CA LYS A 279 37.39 33.02 -2.09
C LYS A 279 38.51 32.70 -3.10
N PRO A 280 38.80 33.56 -4.09
CA PRO A 280 40.04 33.41 -4.83
C PRO A 280 41.17 33.49 -3.81
N ARG A 281 42.01 32.45 -3.79
CA ARG A 281 43.20 32.39 -2.93
C ARG A 281 44.19 33.48 -3.31
#